data_AF-A0A0K8QYS2-F1
#
_entry.id   AF-A0A0K8QYS2-F1
#
_cell.length_a   1.000
_cell.length_b   1.000
_cell.length_c   1.000
_cell.angle_alpha   90.00
_cell.angle_beta   90.00
_cell.angle_gamma   90.00
#
_symmetry.space_group_name_H-M   'P 1'
#
loop_
_entity.id
_entity.type
_entity.pdbx_description
1 polymer ?
#
loop_
_entity_poly.entity_id
_entity_poly.type
_entity_poly.pdbx_seq_one_letter_code
_entity_poly.pdbx_strand_id
1 'polypeptide(L)'
;MKKRKYVIIFLLGFLFTNLGAQPVKMHGQLLVNGIQLVDQNGEPIILRGVSYGWHNWWPRFYNKESVKWLRDDWKATVVRAAMGVDPERGYIRSKEWSVETIEKVIDAAIENDIYVIVDWHSHTIHQKEAIEFFEHIARKYGDKPHVLYEIFNEPERIQWEPVKKYSIEVIQAIRSIDPDNIILVGSPHWCQDLHIVADDPIIGFDNLMYTVHFYAATHKQGLRDRCMYALSKGIPIFASETAGMEATGNGPINHAEWQTWIDWMEQSKSAG
;
A
#
# COMPACT_ATOMS: atom_id res chain seq x y z
N MET A 1 -16.33 -72.07 -6.71
CA MET A 1 -15.33 -71.31 -5.92
C MET A 1 -15.12 -69.95 -6.56
N LYS A 2 -15.39 -68.86 -5.81
CA LYS A 2 -15.49 -67.47 -6.31
C LYS A 2 -14.12 -66.89 -6.70
N LYS A 3 -14.00 -66.32 -7.91
CA LYS A 3 -12.84 -65.52 -8.35
C LYS A 3 -12.88 -64.14 -7.66
N ARG A 4 -11.88 -63.83 -6.83
CA ARG A 4 -11.66 -62.47 -6.30
C ARG A 4 -10.99 -61.63 -7.38
N LYS A 5 -11.64 -60.55 -7.83
CA LYS A 5 -11.03 -59.49 -8.63
C LYS A 5 -10.38 -58.49 -7.67
N TYR A 6 -9.08 -58.26 -7.82
CA TYR A 6 -8.40 -57.16 -7.17
C TYR A 6 -8.58 -55.91 -8.02
N VAL A 7 -9.18 -54.87 -7.44
CA VAL A 7 -9.23 -53.53 -8.03
C VAL A 7 -8.02 -52.78 -7.50
N ILE A 8 -7.07 -52.46 -8.38
CA ILE A 8 -5.96 -51.56 -8.07
C ILE A 8 -6.48 -50.15 -8.30
N ILE A 9 -6.66 -49.39 -7.22
CA ILE A 9 -6.98 -47.96 -7.28
C ILE A 9 -5.65 -47.21 -7.43
N PHE A 10 -5.42 -46.63 -8.60
CA PHE A 10 -4.36 -45.64 -8.80
C PHE A 10 -4.81 -44.33 -8.13
N LEU A 11 -4.26 -44.00 -6.98
CA LEU A 11 -4.31 -42.63 -6.45
C LEU A 11 -3.33 -41.78 -7.28
N LEU A 12 -3.86 -41.00 -8.21
CA LEU A 12 -3.14 -39.86 -8.79
C LEU A 12 -2.98 -38.82 -7.69
N GLY A 13 -1.82 -38.82 -7.03
CA GLY A 13 -1.39 -37.70 -6.21
C GLY A 13 -1.18 -36.50 -7.12
N PHE A 14 -2.05 -35.49 -7.01
CA PHE A 14 -1.75 -34.17 -7.54
C PHE A 14 -0.53 -33.64 -6.78
N LEU A 15 0.63 -33.70 -7.43
CA LEU A 15 1.77 -32.87 -7.06
C LEU A 15 1.32 -31.42 -7.27
N PHE A 16 0.90 -30.75 -6.19
CA PHE A 16 0.92 -29.30 -6.15
C PHE A 16 2.39 -28.88 -6.22
N THR A 17 2.88 -28.63 -7.42
CA THR A 17 4.07 -27.83 -7.60
C THR A 17 3.75 -26.45 -7.02
N ASN A 18 4.48 -26.05 -5.97
CA ASN A 18 4.51 -24.68 -5.48
C ASN A 18 5.09 -23.78 -6.60
N LEU A 19 4.30 -23.50 -7.63
CA LEU A 19 4.49 -22.30 -8.43
C LEU A 19 4.19 -21.16 -7.48
N GLY A 20 5.24 -20.55 -6.92
CA GLY A 20 5.10 -19.41 -6.02
C GLY A 20 4.18 -18.39 -6.68
N ALA A 21 3.17 -17.93 -5.92
CA ALA A 21 2.17 -17.01 -6.44
C ALA A 21 2.85 -15.87 -7.21
N GLN A 22 2.27 -15.51 -8.35
CA GLN A 22 2.67 -14.41 -9.21
C GLN A 22 1.51 -13.39 -9.21
N PRO A 23 1.34 -12.61 -8.12
CA PRO A 23 0.22 -11.69 -7.98
C PRO A 23 0.06 -10.75 -9.17
N VAL A 24 1.14 -10.11 -9.63
CA VAL A 24 1.03 -9.09 -10.67
C VAL A 24 0.76 -9.70 -12.05
N LYS A 25 1.31 -10.88 -12.39
CA LYS A 25 0.89 -11.56 -13.62
C LYS A 25 -0.56 -12.05 -13.57
N MET A 26 -1.05 -12.42 -12.39
CA MET A 26 -2.42 -12.88 -12.22
C MET A 26 -3.43 -11.74 -12.34
N HIS A 27 -3.16 -10.62 -11.68
CA HIS A 27 -4.10 -9.53 -11.51
C HIS A 27 -3.81 -8.32 -12.42
N GLY A 28 -2.56 -8.14 -12.86
CA GLY A 28 -2.18 -7.09 -13.80
C GLY A 28 -2.39 -5.69 -13.28
N GLN A 29 -2.82 -4.79 -14.17
CA GLN A 29 -3.08 -3.38 -13.87
C GLN A 29 -4.22 -3.26 -12.86
N LEU A 30 -3.96 -2.55 -11.76
CA LEU A 30 -4.98 -2.26 -10.76
C LEU A 30 -5.79 -1.03 -11.15
N LEU A 31 -7.07 -1.04 -10.81
CA LEU A 31 -7.97 0.10 -10.96
C LEU A 31 -8.80 0.32 -9.70
N VAL A 32 -9.39 1.50 -9.59
CA VAL A 32 -10.41 1.79 -8.58
C VAL A 32 -11.78 1.81 -9.24
N ASN A 33 -12.66 0.91 -8.82
CA ASN A 33 -14.05 0.87 -9.26
C ASN A 33 -14.98 1.16 -8.08
N GLY A 34 -15.52 2.39 -8.05
CA GLY A 34 -16.25 2.89 -6.88
C GLY A 34 -15.34 2.97 -5.66
N ILE A 35 -15.62 2.18 -4.63
CA ILE A 35 -14.82 2.10 -3.40
C ILE A 35 -13.83 0.92 -3.39
N GLN A 36 -13.79 0.14 -4.47
CA GLN A 36 -13.09 -1.14 -4.52
C GLN A 36 -11.82 -1.05 -5.35
N LEU A 37 -10.70 -1.55 -4.80
CA LEU A 37 -9.53 -1.90 -5.60
C LEU A 37 -9.87 -3.17 -6.39
N VAL A 38 -9.70 -3.12 -7.71
CA VAL A 38 -9.97 -4.23 -8.62
C VAL A 38 -8.75 -4.51 -9.49
N ASP A 39 -8.68 -5.74 -9.98
CA ASP A 39 -7.67 -6.17 -10.95
C ASP A 39 -8.05 -5.75 -12.39
N GLN A 40 -7.19 -6.10 -13.37
CA GLN A 40 -7.38 -5.73 -14.77
C GLN A 40 -8.65 -6.30 -15.41
N ASN A 41 -9.27 -7.32 -14.79
CA ASN A 41 -10.52 -7.92 -15.24
C ASN A 41 -11.75 -7.32 -14.53
N GLY A 42 -11.54 -6.38 -13.59
CA GLY A 42 -12.59 -5.78 -12.77
C GLY A 42 -12.97 -6.62 -11.55
N GLU A 43 -12.18 -7.64 -11.20
CA GLU A 43 -12.44 -8.48 -10.03
C GLU A 43 -11.87 -7.83 -8.76
N PRO A 44 -12.63 -7.77 -7.64
CA PRO A 44 -12.14 -7.24 -6.37
C PRO A 44 -10.88 -7.93 -5.86
N ILE A 45 -9.89 -7.15 -5.42
CA ILE A 45 -8.63 -7.64 -4.85
C ILE A 45 -8.33 -6.94 -3.52
N ILE A 46 -7.65 -7.67 -2.62
CA ILE A 46 -7.08 -7.16 -1.37
C ILE A 46 -5.58 -7.47 -1.40
N LEU A 47 -4.75 -6.44 -1.24
CA LEU A 47 -3.31 -6.60 -1.13
C LEU A 47 -2.93 -6.75 0.33
N ARG A 48 -2.03 -7.70 0.62
CA ARG A 48 -1.59 -7.98 2.00
C ARG A 48 -0.07 -8.01 2.01
N GLY A 49 0.52 -7.24 2.91
CA GLY A 49 1.92 -6.90 2.77
C GLY A 49 2.59 -6.39 4.03
N VAL A 50 3.82 -5.94 3.85
CA VAL A 50 4.68 -5.41 4.92
C VAL A 50 5.30 -4.10 4.45
N SER A 51 5.23 -3.09 5.31
CA SER A 51 6.04 -1.88 5.14
C SER A 51 7.44 -2.12 5.68
N TYR A 52 8.44 -1.68 4.91
CA TYR A 52 9.72 -1.37 5.49
C TYR A 52 9.55 -0.16 6.42
N GLY A 53 10.35 -0.09 7.49
CA GLY A 53 10.49 1.16 8.22
C GLY A 53 11.30 2.17 7.39
N TRP A 54 11.30 3.44 7.83
CA TRP A 54 12.11 4.55 7.29
C TRP A 54 13.48 4.11 6.73
N HIS A 55 13.68 4.29 5.42
CA HIS A 55 14.89 3.84 4.72
C HIS A 55 16.19 4.38 5.34
N ASN A 56 16.17 5.61 5.86
CA ASN A 56 17.33 6.28 6.45
C ASN A 56 17.71 5.72 7.83
N TRP A 57 16.80 5.03 8.53
CA TRP A 57 17.07 4.37 9.82
C TRP A 57 17.34 2.88 9.68
N TRP A 58 16.67 2.20 8.74
CA TRP A 58 16.82 0.76 8.54
C TRP A 58 17.22 0.36 7.11
N PRO A 59 18.25 0.99 6.50
CA PRO A 59 18.60 0.77 5.09
C PRO A 59 19.06 -0.66 4.80
N ARG A 60 19.55 -1.38 5.82
CA ARG A 60 20.04 -2.77 5.68
C ARG A 60 18.98 -3.74 5.17
N PHE A 61 17.69 -3.42 5.31
CA PHE A 61 16.60 -4.25 4.81
C PHE A 61 16.19 -3.90 3.37
N TYR A 62 16.59 -2.77 2.80
CA TYR A 62 16.20 -2.35 1.46
C TYR A 62 17.04 -3.07 0.40
N ASN A 63 16.73 -4.36 0.18
CA ASN A 63 17.43 -5.24 -0.75
C ASN A 63 16.52 -6.33 -1.33
N LYS A 64 16.96 -6.94 -2.43
CA LYS A 64 16.19 -7.95 -3.16
C LYS A 64 15.93 -9.23 -2.37
N GLU A 65 16.86 -9.63 -1.50
CA GLU A 65 16.73 -10.84 -0.68
C GLU A 65 15.57 -10.72 0.31
N SER A 66 15.39 -9.52 0.89
CA SER A 66 14.27 -9.25 1.80
C SER A 66 12.92 -9.26 1.08
N VAL A 67 12.82 -8.64 -0.10
CA VAL A 67 11.58 -8.63 -0.90
C VAL A 67 11.19 -10.05 -1.29
N LYS A 68 12.17 -10.82 -1.77
CA LYS A 68 11.98 -12.24 -2.09
C LYS A 68 11.52 -13.03 -0.86
N TRP A 69 12.11 -12.80 0.30
CA TRP A 69 11.69 -13.48 1.54
C TRP A 69 10.25 -13.13 1.93
N LEU A 70 9.88 -11.86 1.90
CA LEU A 70 8.52 -11.40 2.22
C LEU A 70 7.48 -12.03 1.28
N ARG A 71 7.81 -12.17 -0.01
CA ARG A 71 6.97 -12.93 -0.95
C ARG A 71 6.94 -14.42 -0.62
N ASP A 72 8.10 -15.07 -0.58
CA ASP A 72 8.18 -16.52 -0.59
C ASP A 72 7.74 -17.14 0.74
N ASP A 73 8.07 -16.52 1.87
CA ASP A 73 7.78 -17.01 3.21
C ASP A 73 6.48 -16.40 3.76
N TRP A 74 6.39 -15.07 3.79
CA TRP A 74 5.25 -14.35 4.40
C TRP A 74 4.05 -14.20 3.46
N LYS A 75 4.21 -14.60 2.19
CA LYS A 75 3.15 -14.55 1.16
C LYS A 75 2.65 -13.14 0.89
N ALA A 76 3.50 -12.13 1.08
CA ALA A 76 3.18 -10.76 0.77
C ALA A 76 2.87 -10.60 -0.73
N THR A 77 1.75 -9.97 -1.04
CA THR A 77 1.38 -9.57 -2.42
C THR A 77 1.77 -8.13 -2.72
N VAL A 78 2.10 -7.35 -1.69
CA VAL A 78 2.60 -5.99 -1.77
C VAL A 78 3.69 -5.74 -0.73
N VAL A 79 4.67 -4.90 -1.05
CA VAL A 79 5.61 -4.32 -0.07
C VAL A 79 5.56 -2.80 -0.12
N ARG A 80 5.82 -2.12 0.99
CA ARG A 80 5.83 -0.64 1.04
C ARG A 80 7.22 -0.10 1.36
N ALA A 81 7.76 0.70 0.45
CA ALA A 81 9.10 1.30 0.55
C ALA A 81 8.99 2.72 1.14
N ALA A 82 9.15 2.83 2.46
CA ALA A 82 9.00 4.07 3.22
C ALA A 82 10.22 5.00 3.08
N MET A 83 10.15 5.92 2.11
CA MET A 83 11.23 6.87 1.85
C MET A 83 11.16 8.05 2.83
N GLY A 84 11.85 7.91 3.97
CA GLY A 84 12.04 9.02 4.90
C GLY A 84 12.49 10.33 4.23
N VAL A 85 11.78 11.43 4.50
CA VAL A 85 12.01 12.73 3.84
C VAL A 85 12.82 13.69 4.72
N ASP A 86 12.28 14.00 5.89
CA ASP A 86 12.76 15.06 6.79
C ASP A 86 13.99 14.69 7.66
N PRO A 87 14.08 13.48 8.25
CA PRO A 87 15.11 13.18 9.23
C PRO A 87 16.53 13.13 8.64
N GLU A 88 17.54 12.93 9.51
CA GLU A 88 18.92 12.75 9.05
C GLU A 88 19.02 11.60 8.04
N ARG A 89 19.75 11.85 6.94
CA ARG A 89 19.86 10.99 5.76
C ARG A 89 18.54 10.71 5.02
N GLY A 90 17.46 11.43 5.34
CA GLY A 90 16.26 11.44 4.51
C GLY A 90 16.47 12.13 3.16
N TYR A 91 15.47 12.05 2.29
CA TYR A 91 15.53 12.53 0.90
C TYR A 91 16.05 13.97 0.79
N ILE A 92 15.59 14.89 1.65
CA ILE A 92 16.02 16.31 1.60
C ILE A 92 17.52 16.48 1.80
N ARG A 93 18.17 15.57 2.53
CA ARG A 93 19.60 15.65 2.88
C ARG A 93 20.46 14.65 2.11
N SER A 94 19.86 13.65 1.48
CA SER A 94 20.57 12.54 0.83
C SER A 94 19.74 11.98 -0.34
N LYS A 95 19.37 12.87 -1.25
CA LYS A 95 18.44 12.60 -2.35
C LYS A 95 18.82 11.39 -3.19
N GLU A 96 20.00 11.37 -3.78
CA GLU A 96 20.43 10.32 -4.72
C GLU A 96 20.44 8.96 -4.04
N TRP A 97 20.94 8.91 -2.80
CA TRP A 97 20.98 7.69 -2.00
C TRP A 97 19.57 7.21 -1.60
N SER A 98 18.68 8.13 -1.26
CA SER A 98 17.28 7.81 -0.93
C SER A 98 16.59 7.18 -2.13
N VAL A 99 16.71 7.81 -3.31
CA VAL A 99 16.16 7.29 -4.57
C VAL A 99 16.73 5.90 -4.88
N GLU A 100 18.05 5.74 -4.86
CA GLU A 100 18.70 4.45 -5.12
C GLU A 100 18.22 3.35 -4.16
N THR A 101 17.97 3.71 -2.90
CA THR A 101 17.50 2.76 -1.87
C THR A 101 16.07 2.31 -2.13
N ILE A 102 15.20 3.20 -2.58
CA ILE A 102 13.81 2.88 -2.93
C ILE A 102 13.74 2.08 -4.23
N GLU A 103 14.51 2.47 -5.25
CA GLU A 103 14.57 1.77 -6.53
C GLU A 103 14.99 0.30 -6.37
N LYS A 104 15.89 -0.02 -5.43
CA LYS A 104 16.24 -1.41 -5.09
C LYS A 104 15.03 -2.25 -4.69
N VAL A 105 14.08 -1.67 -3.95
CA VAL A 105 12.86 -2.37 -3.53
C VAL A 105 11.87 -2.46 -4.69
N ILE A 106 11.72 -1.40 -5.49
CA ILE A 106 10.86 -1.40 -6.69
C ILE A 106 11.32 -2.48 -7.68
N ASP A 107 12.61 -2.45 -8.05
CA ASP A 107 13.20 -3.41 -8.99
C ASP A 107 13.04 -4.84 -8.49
N ALA A 108 13.25 -5.07 -7.19
CA ALA A 108 13.07 -6.39 -6.59
C ALA A 108 11.61 -6.83 -6.53
N ALA A 109 10.65 -5.92 -6.30
CA ALA A 109 9.22 -6.24 -6.33
C ALA A 109 8.78 -6.67 -7.73
N ILE A 110 9.26 -5.96 -8.77
CA ILE A 110 9.05 -6.31 -10.18
C ILE A 110 9.67 -7.69 -10.50
N GLU A 111 10.92 -7.93 -10.08
CA GLU A 111 11.58 -9.23 -10.30
C GLU A 111 10.83 -10.40 -9.63
N ASN A 112 10.21 -10.14 -8.48
CA ASN A 112 9.46 -11.12 -7.69
C ASN A 112 7.95 -11.14 -7.99
N ASP A 113 7.47 -10.35 -8.94
CA ASP A 113 6.06 -10.33 -9.37
C ASP A 113 5.05 -9.95 -8.28
N ILE A 114 5.42 -9.04 -7.38
CA ILE A 114 4.53 -8.47 -6.34
C ILE A 114 4.39 -6.97 -6.52
N TYR A 115 3.32 -6.38 -5.98
CA TYR A 115 3.12 -4.94 -6.01
C TYR A 115 4.08 -4.21 -5.05
N VAL A 116 4.31 -2.92 -5.28
CA VAL A 116 5.12 -2.06 -4.43
C VAL A 116 4.46 -0.69 -4.25
N ILE A 117 4.32 -0.28 -2.99
CA ILE A 117 3.94 1.09 -2.63
C ILE A 117 5.22 1.90 -2.49
N VAL A 118 5.32 2.97 -3.26
CA VAL A 118 6.41 3.95 -3.22
C VAL A 118 5.96 5.13 -2.39
N ASP A 119 6.45 5.20 -1.16
CA ASP A 119 5.91 6.09 -0.14
C ASP A 119 6.83 7.30 0.13
N TRP A 120 6.27 8.49 -0.08
CA TRP A 120 6.84 9.77 0.35
C TRP A 120 6.59 9.94 1.85
N HIS A 121 7.52 9.36 2.62
CA HIS A 121 7.38 9.20 4.07
C HIS A 121 7.74 10.49 4.83
N SER A 122 6.84 11.46 4.78
CA SER A 122 6.92 12.76 5.44
C SER A 122 5.72 13.05 6.33
N HIS A 123 5.92 13.99 7.26
CA HIS A 123 4.86 14.60 8.07
C HIS A 123 4.57 16.07 7.68
N THR A 124 5.37 16.64 6.77
CA THR A 124 5.26 18.04 6.36
C THR A 124 5.21 18.18 4.84
N ILE A 125 4.74 19.34 4.36
CA ILE A 125 4.61 19.59 2.92
C ILE A 125 5.98 19.91 2.30
N HIS A 126 6.37 19.11 1.31
CA HIS A 126 7.56 19.30 0.47
C HIS A 126 7.17 19.20 -1.01
N GLN A 127 6.26 20.07 -1.46
CA GLN A 127 5.58 19.94 -2.76
C GLN A 127 6.54 19.81 -3.94
N LYS A 128 7.56 20.67 -4.00
CA LYS A 128 8.50 20.70 -5.13
C LYS A 128 9.31 19.41 -5.20
N GLU A 129 9.82 18.97 -4.06
CA GLU A 129 10.66 17.79 -3.92
C GLU A 129 9.87 16.50 -4.16
N ALA A 130 8.61 16.44 -3.70
CA ALA A 130 7.70 15.34 -3.97
C ALA A 130 7.36 15.24 -5.46
N ILE A 131 7.03 16.35 -6.12
CA ILE A 131 6.80 16.38 -7.58
C ILE A 131 8.04 15.85 -8.31
N GLU A 132 9.23 16.36 -7.98
CA GLU A 132 10.47 15.93 -8.62
C GLU A 132 10.72 14.43 -8.44
N PHE A 133 10.53 13.92 -7.21
CA PHE A 133 10.69 12.51 -6.91
C PHE A 133 9.68 11.64 -7.66
N PHE A 134 8.40 11.99 -7.62
CA PHE A 134 7.36 11.17 -8.23
C PHE A 134 7.38 11.24 -9.77
N GLU A 135 7.77 12.36 -10.37
CA GLU A 135 8.04 12.40 -11.81
C GLU A 135 9.20 11.46 -12.19
N HIS A 136 10.26 11.38 -11.37
CA HIS A 136 11.36 10.46 -11.60
C HIS A 136 10.88 9.00 -11.54
N ILE A 137 10.13 8.62 -10.50
CA ILE A 137 9.58 7.26 -10.37
C ILE A 137 8.61 6.95 -11.52
N ALA A 138 7.70 7.87 -11.85
CA ALA A 138 6.74 7.69 -12.94
C ALA A 138 7.42 7.54 -14.31
N ARG A 139 8.48 8.32 -14.60
CA ARG A 139 9.22 8.18 -15.87
C ARG A 139 9.91 6.82 -15.99
N LYS A 140 10.38 6.25 -14.88
CA LYS A 140 11.13 5.00 -14.87
C LYS A 140 10.25 3.77 -14.77
N TYR A 141 9.14 3.86 -14.04
CA TYR A 141 8.31 2.71 -13.65
C TYR A 141 6.82 2.87 -13.93
N GLY A 142 6.37 4.00 -14.48
CA GLY A 142 4.94 4.24 -14.69
C GLY A 142 4.27 3.31 -15.69
N ASP A 143 5.05 2.61 -16.53
CA ASP A 143 4.56 1.54 -17.41
C ASP A 143 4.48 0.17 -16.71
N LYS A 144 4.79 0.10 -15.42
CA LYS A 144 4.76 -1.14 -14.62
C LYS A 144 3.49 -1.16 -13.78
N PRO A 145 2.64 -2.19 -13.92
CA PRO A 145 1.44 -2.34 -13.10
C PRO A 145 1.74 -2.63 -11.62
N HIS A 146 3.03 -2.82 -11.28
CA HIS A 146 3.48 -3.15 -9.94
C HIS A 146 3.43 -1.94 -9.00
N VAL A 147 3.50 -0.72 -9.53
CA VAL A 147 3.76 0.49 -8.74
C VAL A 147 2.45 1.13 -8.28
N LEU A 148 2.39 1.42 -6.99
CA LEU A 148 1.42 2.31 -6.36
C LEU A 148 2.18 3.49 -5.75
N TYR A 149 1.67 4.71 -5.90
CA TYR A 149 2.29 5.91 -5.34
C TYR A 149 1.59 6.30 -4.04
N GLU A 150 2.31 6.44 -2.93
CA GLU A 150 1.77 7.05 -1.71
C GLU A 150 2.39 8.42 -1.52
N ILE A 151 1.62 9.46 -1.89
CA ILE A 151 2.18 10.79 -2.15
C ILE A 151 2.42 11.62 -0.89
N PHE A 152 1.88 11.19 0.25
CA PHE A 152 2.08 11.81 1.55
C PHE A 152 1.71 10.82 2.66
N ASN A 153 2.72 10.29 3.36
CA ASN A 153 2.53 9.35 4.46
C ASN A 153 1.55 9.84 5.54
N GLU A 154 1.87 10.91 6.28
CA GLU A 154 1.08 11.31 7.45
C GLU A 154 1.08 12.82 7.69
N PRO A 155 0.18 13.58 7.04
CA PRO A 155 -0.02 14.98 7.38
C PRO A 155 -0.40 15.13 8.86
N GLU A 156 0.51 15.66 9.68
CA GLU A 156 0.35 15.65 11.14
C GLU A 156 -0.61 16.75 11.61
N ARG A 157 -0.17 18.02 11.49
CA ARG A 157 -0.85 19.21 12.01
C ARG A 157 -1.18 20.19 10.88
N ILE A 158 -1.65 19.64 9.77
CA ILE A 158 -1.96 20.38 8.55
C ILE A 158 -3.45 20.18 8.27
N GLN A 159 -4.18 21.26 7.99
CA GLN A 159 -5.59 21.16 7.62
C GLN A 159 -5.77 20.46 6.27
N TRP A 160 -6.98 19.98 5.98
CA TRP A 160 -7.24 19.26 4.74
C TRP A 160 -6.99 20.11 3.48
N GLU A 161 -7.39 21.39 3.45
CA GLU A 161 -7.24 22.22 2.24
C GLU A 161 -5.79 22.33 1.75
N PRO A 162 -4.77 22.61 2.59
CA PRO A 162 -3.39 22.59 2.13
C PRO A 162 -2.90 21.20 1.69
N VAL A 163 -3.33 20.13 2.36
CA VAL A 163 -3.01 18.75 1.97
C VAL A 163 -3.61 18.44 0.60
N LYS A 164 -4.89 18.76 0.39
CA LYS A 164 -5.61 18.58 -0.87
C LYS A 164 -4.93 19.32 -2.01
N LYS A 165 -4.53 20.58 -1.79
CA LYS A 165 -3.81 21.39 -2.78
C LYS A 165 -2.48 20.75 -3.15
N TYR A 166 -1.68 20.36 -2.15
CA TYR A 166 -0.44 19.61 -2.38
C TYR A 166 -0.69 18.34 -3.20
N SER A 167 -1.69 17.55 -2.81
CA SER A 167 -2.00 16.27 -3.45
C SER A 167 -2.40 16.46 -4.90
N ILE A 168 -3.23 17.44 -5.24
CA ILE A 168 -3.63 17.73 -6.63
C ILE A 168 -2.41 18.03 -7.50
N GLU A 169 -1.47 18.85 -7.02
CA GLU A 169 -0.26 19.22 -7.78
C GLU A 169 0.65 17.99 -8.02
N VAL A 170 0.84 17.14 -7.00
CA VAL A 170 1.63 15.91 -7.14
C VAL A 170 0.93 14.90 -8.05
N ILE A 171 -0.40 14.73 -7.92
CA ILE A 171 -1.21 13.85 -8.78
C ILE A 171 -1.11 14.30 -10.25
N GLN A 172 -1.23 15.60 -10.52
CA GLN A 172 -1.08 16.14 -11.89
C GLN A 172 0.29 15.85 -12.47
N ALA A 173 1.36 16.01 -11.69
CA ALA A 173 2.71 15.69 -12.12
C ALA A 173 2.86 14.21 -12.47
N ILE A 174 2.38 13.30 -11.60
CA ILE A 174 2.37 11.86 -11.88
C ILE A 174 1.56 11.55 -13.14
N ARG A 175 0.32 12.03 -13.22
CA ARG A 175 -0.61 11.76 -14.33
C ARG A 175 -0.18 12.32 -15.67
N SER A 176 0.74 13.29 -15.69
CA SER A 176 1.37 13.76 -16.93
C SER A 176 2.30 12.72 -17.58
N ILE A 177 2.71 11.69 -16.82
CA ILE A 177 3.64 10.64 -17.24
C ILE A 177 3.00 9.24 -17.12
N ASP A 178 2.33 8.96 -16.00
CA ASP A 178 1.68 7.70 -15.66
C ASP A 178 0.16 7.92 -15.47
N PRO A 179 -0.65 7.59 -16.49
CA PRO A 179 -2.06 7.96 -16.52
C PRO A 179 -2.94 7.11 -15.61
N ASP A 180 -2.50 5.94 -15.14
CA ASP A 180 -3.42 4.89 -14.66
C ASP A 180 -2.99 4.14 -13.39
N ASN A 181 -1.72 4.13 -12.95
CA ASN A 181 -1.36 3.47 -11.69
C ASN A 181 -2.03 4.10 -10.47
N ILE A 182 -2.28 3.32 -9.42
CA ILE A 182 -2.98 3.79 -8.21
C ILE A 182 -2.16 4.85 -7.49
N ILE A 183 -2.83 5.92 -7.06
CA ILE A 183 -2.26 6.94 -6.17
C ILE A 183 -3.02 6.92 -4.83
N LEU A 184 -2.28 6.69 -3.75
CA LEU A 184 -2.71 6.71 -2.36
C LEU A 184 -2.46 8.11 -1.77
N VAL A 185 -3.50 8.70 -1.19
CA VAL A 185 -3.52 10.08 -0.70
C VAL A 185 -3.71 10.11 0.82
N GLY A 186 -2.74 10.67 1.54
CA GLY A 186 -2.83 10.89 2.98
C GLY A 186 -3.81 11.99 3.38
N SER A 187 -4.27 11.95 4.62
CA SER A 187 -5.18 12.95 5.21
C SER A 187 -4.67 13.46 6.57
N PRO A 188 -5.16 14.61 7.05
CA PRO A 188 -4.76 15.17 8.35
C PRO A 188 -4.85 14.21 9.54
N HIS A 189 -4.12 14.56 10.59
CA HIS A 189 -4.00 13.80 11.84
C HIS A 189 -3.56 12.36 11.59
N TRP A 190 -2.42 12.18 10.91
CA TRP A 190 -1.83 10.86 10.64
C TRP A 190 -2.79 9.94 9.89
N CYS A 191 -3.41 10.44 8.82
CA CYS A 191 -4.33 9.69 7.96
C CYS A 191 -5.59 9.18 8.70
N GLN A 192 -6.13 9.99 9.62
CA GLN A 192 -7.32 9.63 10.40
C GLN A 192 -8.56 10.46 10.07
N ASP A 193 -8.40 11.55 9.34
CA ASP A 193 -9.47 12.51 9.06
C ASP A 193 -10.23 12.21 7.75
N LEU A 194 -10.47 10.92 7.47
CA LEU A 194 -11.22 10.48 6.28
C LEU A 194 -12.64 11.05 6.19
N HIS A 195 -13.28 11.33 7.32
CA HIS A 195 -14.56 12.03 7.34
C HIS A 195 -14.53 13.43 6.72
N ILE A 196 -13.41 14.16 6.83
CA ILE A 196 -13.24 15.48 6.19
C ILE A 196 -13.03 15.30 4.69
N VAL A 197 -12.21 14.32 4.30
CA VAL A 197 -12.01 13.94 2.88
C VAL A 197 -13.34 13.59 2.23
N ALA A 198 -14.20 12.85 2.93
CA ALA A 198 -15.51 12.42 2.43
C ALA A 198 -16.47 13.57 2.12
N ASP A 199 -16.30 14.72 2.76
CA ASP A 199 -17.12 15.91 2.54
C ASP A 199 -16.47 16.90 1.54
N ASP A 200 -15.17 16.78 1.26
CA ASP A 200 -14.47 17.59 0.26
C ASP A 200 -13.39 16.78 -0.51
N PRO A 201 -13.78 15.76 -1.30
CA PRO A 201 -12.81 14.88 -1.95
C PRO A 201 -12.08 15.58 -3.11
N ILE A 202 -10.92 15.05 -3.49
CA ILE A 202 -10.26 15.38 -4.76
C ILE A 202 -11.13 14.86 -5.91
N ILE A 203 -11.36 15.70 -6.92
CA ILE A 203 -12.19 15.41 -8.10
C ILE A 203 -11.38 15.60 -9.38
N GLY A 204 -11.79 14.92 -10.46
CA GLY A 204 -11.17 15.07 -11.78
C GLY A 204 -9.98 14.14 -12.05
N PHE A 205 -9.74 13.16 -11.17
CA PHE A 205 -8.71 12.13 -11.34
C PHE A 205 -9.28 10.76 -11.01
N ASP A 206 -8.85 9.76 -11.77
CA ASP A 206 -9.19 8.36 -11.55
C ASP A 206 -8.08 7.64 -10.78
N ASN A 207 -8.40 6.43 -10.30
CA ASN A 207 -7.47 5.53 -9.61
C ASN A 207 -6.80 6.16 -8.38
N LEU A 208 -7.59 6.93 -7.62
CA LEU A 208 -7.20 7.46 -6.32
C LEU A 208 -7.79 6.61 -5.19
N MET A 209 -7.01 6.38 -4.14
CA MET A 209 -7.49 5.87 -2.86
C MET A 209 -6.94 6.75 -1.72
N TYR A 210 -7.62 6.76 -0.57
CA TYR A 210 -7.19 7.54 0.59
C TYR A 210 -6.69 6.64 1.69
N THR A 211 -5.58 7.01 2.32
CA THR A 211 -4.96 6.14 3.31
C THR A 211 -5.62 6.25 4.68
N VAL A 212 -5.68 5.12 5.38
CA VAL A 212 -5.95 5.08 6.82
C VAL A 212 -4.78 4.44 7.53
N HIS A 213 -4.27 5.10 8.56
CA HIS A 213 -3.29 4.49 9.46
C HIS A 213 -3.89 4.20 10.82
N PHE A 214 -3.69 2.98 11.32
CA PHE A 214 -4.18 2.60 12.64
C PHE A 214 -3.17 1.78 13.44
N TYR A 215 -3.19 2.03 14.75
CA TYR A 215 -2.40 1.32 15.74
C TYR A 215 -3.39 0.74 16.75
N ALA A 216 -3.59 -0.58 16.73
CA ALA A 216 -4.76 -1.22 17.36
C ALA A 216 -4.80 -1.08 18.91
N ALA A 217 -3.69 -0.79 19.57
CA ALA A 217 -3.74 -0.47 21.00
C ALA A 217 -4.27 0.96 21.28
N THR A 218 -4.30 1.83 20.26
CA THR A 218 -4.71 3.25 20.37
C THR A 218 -6.03 3.52 19.63
N HIS A 219 -6.12 3.14 18.36
CA HIS A 219 -7.22 3.45 17.46
C HIS A 219 -8.18 2.28 17.37
N LYS A 220 -9.46 2.52 17.69
CA LYS A 220 -10.51 1.49 17.82
C LYS A 220 -11.73 1.85 16.97
N GLN A 221 -12.93 1.55 17.48
CA GLN A 221 -14.19 1.74 16.78
C GLN A 221 -14.39 3.16 16.20
N GLY A 222 -14.01 4.21 16.94
CA GLY A 222 -14.21 5.58 16.46
C GLY A 222 -13.47 5.89 15.14
N LEU A 223 -12.30 5.29 14.89
CA LEU A 223 -11.63 5.44 13.60
C LEU A 223 -12.28 4.57 12.52
N ARG A 224 -12.72 3.35 12.85
CA ARG A 224 -13.53 2.52 11.93
C ARG A 224 -14.80 3.24 11.49
N ASP A 225 -15.47 3.96 12.39
CA ASP A 225 -16.69 4.71 12.09
C ASP A 225 -16.41 5.83 11.07
N ARG A 226 -15.26 6.51 11.17
CA ARG A 226 -14.84 7.50 10.16
C ARG A 226 -14.57 6.85 8.81
N CYS A 227 -13.93 5.67 8.78
CA CYS A 227 -13.75 4.90 7.56
C CYS A 227 -15.09 4.52 6.94
N MET A 228 -16.03 3.98 7.74
CA MET A 228 -17.37 3.62 7.26
C MET A 228 -18.14 4.82 6.70
N TYR A 229 -18.02 6.00 7.32
CA TYR A 229 -18.59 7.22 6.78
C TYR A 229 -17.99 7.57 5.41
N ALA A 230 -16.66 7.56 5.29
CA ALA A 230 -15.98 7.78 4.01
C ALA A 230 -16.40 6.79 2.92
N LEU A 231 -16.43 5.49 3.22
CA LEU A 231 -16.91 4.46 2.29
C LEU A 231 -18.36 4.71 1.85
N SER A 232 -19.25 5.10 2.79
CA SER A 232 -20.66 5.42 2.48
C SER A 232 -20.82 6.61 1.54
N LYS A 233 -19.79 7.46 1.43
CA LYS A 233 -19.72 8.66 0.58
C LYS A 233 -18.96 8.39 -0.72
N GLY A 234 -18.58 7.14 -0.98
CA GLY A 234 -17.90 6.73 -2.20
C GLY A 234 -16.39 6.97 -2.18
N ILE A 235 -15.78 7.12 -1.00
CA ILE A 235 -14.32 7.31 -0.87
C ILE A 235 -13.64 5.94 -0.74
N PRO A 236 -12.84 5.50 -1.72
CA PRO A 236 -12.02 4.30 -1.62
C PRO A 236 -10.90 4.46 -0.57
N ILE A 237 -10.67 3.43 0.25
CA ILE A 237 -9.71 3.47 1.35
C ILE A 237 -8.61 2.42 1.14
N PHE A 238 -7.38 2.74 1.50
CA PHE A 238 -6.25 1.80 1.53
C PHE A 238 -5.55 1.85 2.89
N ALA A 239 -5.28 0.71 3.52
CA ALA A 239 -4.59 0.69 4.81
C ALA A 239 -3.07 0.55 4.61
N SER A 240 -2.38 1.64 4.24
CA SER A 240 -0.96 1.59 3.85
C SER A 240 0.01 1.41 5.01
N GLU A 241 -0.38 1.80 6.24
CA GLU A 241 0.40 1.56 7.45
C GLU A 241 -0.50 1.17 8.63
N THR A 242 -0.23 0.01 9.22
CA THR A 242 -1.01 -0.49 10.37
C THR A 242 -0.14 -1.29 11.32
N ALA A 243 -0.47 -1.26 12.61
CA ALA A 243 0.22 -2.09 13.60
C ALA A 243 -0.70 -2.50 14.76
N GLY A 244 -0.33 -3.58 15.45
CA GLY A 244 -1.08 -4.08 16.61
C GLY A 244 -0.81 -3.34 17.92
N MET A 245 0.24 -2.52 17.99
CA MET A 245 0.72 -1.84 19.21
C MET A 245 0.17 -0.42 19.35
N GLU A 246 0.75 0.41 20.22
CA GLU A 246 0.34 1.80 20.43
C GLU A 246 0.91 2.72 19.32
N ALA A 247 0.29 3.88 19.10
CA ALA A 247 0.68 4.84 18.06
C ALA A 247 2.08 5.46 18.28
N THR A 248 2.72 5.17 19.42
CA THR A 248 4.14 5.49 19.66
C THR A 248 5.09 4.57 18.88
N GLY A 249 4.58 3.51 18.23
CA GLY A 249 5.37 2.45 17.62
C GLY A 249 5.93 1.46 18.65
N ASN A 250 5.40 1.47 19.88
CA ASN A 250 5.85 0.61 20.99
C ASN A 250 4.65 0.19 21.86
N GLY A 251 4.93 -0.39 23.02
CA GLY A 251 3.92 -0.87 23.95
C GLY A 251 3.40 -2.27 23.60
N PRO A 252 2.47 -2.81 24.40
CA PRO A 252 1.93 -4.15 24.18
C PRO A 252 1.07 -4.21 22.91
N ILE A 253 1.10 -5.36 22.23
CA ILE A 253 0.22 -5.63 21.10
C ILE A 253 -1.19 -5.93 21.62
N ASN A 254 -2.19 -5.21 21.10
CA ASN A 254 -3.59 -5.48 21.35
C ASN A 254 -4.14 -6.44 20.28
N HIS A 255 -3.93 -7.74 20.47
CA HIS A 255 -4.31 -8.78 19.51
C HIS A 255 -5.82 -8.82 19.20
N ALA A 256 -6.68 -8.57 20.19
CA ALA A 256 -8.13 -8.61 20.00
C ALA A 256 -8.61 -7.44 19.11
N GLU A 257 -8.12 -6.23 19.36
CA GLU A 257 -8.44 -5.08 18.51
C GLU A 257 -7.81 -5.21 17.12
N TRP A 258 -6.59 -5.73 17.03
CA TRP A 258 -5.95 -6.03 15.74
C TRP A 258 -6.83 -6.96 14.90
N GLN A 259 -7.32 -8.06 15.49
CA GLN A 259 -8.23 -8.96 14.77
C GLN A 259 -9.53 -8.28 14.37
N THR A 260 -10.06 -7.40 15.22
CA THR A 260 -11.28 -6.63 14.90
C THR A 260 -11.08 -5.73 13.68
N TRP A 261 -9.90 -5.12 13.53
CA TRP A 261 -9.55 -4.35 12.34
C TRP A 261 -9.42 -5.23 11.09
N ILE A 262 -8.72 -6.37 11.20
CA ILE A 262 -8.59 -7.32 10.08
C ILE A 262 -9.97 -7.79 9.61
N ASP A 263 -10.84 -8.21 10.53
CA ASP A 263 -12.18 -8.69 10.20
C ASP A 263 -13.01 -7.62 9.49
N TRP A 264 -12.91 -6.35 9.93
CA TRP A 264 -13.59 -5.23 9.27
C TRP A 264 -13.05 -4.97 7.86
N MET A 265 -11.73 -4.95 7.66
CA MET A 265 -11.12 -4.75 6.35
C MET A 265 -11.52 -5.87 5.38
N GLU A 266 -11.43 -7.12 5.80
CA GLU A 266 -11.80 -8.29 4.99
C GLU A 266 -13.29 -8.33 4.63
N GLN A 267 -14.18 -7.94 5.55
CA GLN A 267 -15.62 -7.90 5.29
C GLN A 267 -16.02 -6.75 4.37
N SER A 268 -15.41 -5.58 4.56
CA SER A 268 -15.71 -4.41 3.74
C SER A 268 -15.24 -4.58 2.29
N LYS A 269 -14.20 -5.41 2.06
CA LYS A 269 -13.43 -5.54 0.82
C LYS A 269 -12.83 -4.23 0.28
N SER A 270 -13.16 -3.10 0.88
CA SER A 270 -12.88 -1.75 0.41
C SER A 270 -11.66 -1.10 1.06
N ALA A 271 -10.96 -1.82 1.93
CA ALA A 271 -9.60 -1.50 2.36
C ALA A 271 -8.66 -2.40 1.54
N GLY A 272 -8.10 -1.82 0.47
CA GLY A 272 -7.14 -2.51 -0.40
C GLY A 272 -5.87 -2.93 0.34
#